data_AF-B4N8Q0-F1
#
_entry.id   AF-B4N8Q0-F1
#
_cell.length_a   1.000
_cell.length_b   1.000
_cell.length_c   1.000
_cell.angle_alpha   90.00
_cell.angle_beta   90.00
_cell.angle_gamma   90.00
#
_symmetry.space_group_name_H-M   'P 1'
#
loop_
_entity.id
_entity.type
_entity.pdbx_description
1 polymer ?
#
loop_
_entity_poly.entity_id
_entity_poly.type
_entity_poly.pdbx_seq_one_letter_code
_entity_poly.pdbx_strand_id
1 'polypeptide(L)'
;MDLVTTPLHLSLCLQALVYGLAVLRVNTYHWEVGNWQPTVFNLVSRDFCKVMYDRNQYWYNIWTKHITNVNEVKQNCINVPGTKYLLEPYDIHFVSNVSGPGIGGRYKFEMIFEAYDGLNKKRPTSICFMYTGEAVKQ
;
A
#
# COMPACT_ATOMS: atom_id res chain seq x y z
N MET A 1 -2.05 8.69 -52.08
CA MET A 1 -2.59 7.57 -51.28
C MET A 1 -1.79 7.56 -49.99
N ASP A 2 -2.28 8.28 -49.00
CA ASP A 2 -1.62 8.41 -47.71
C ASP A 2 -2.08 7.26 -46.81
N LEU A 3 -1.17 6.34 -46.52
CA LEU A 3 -1.37 5.31 -45.50
C LEU A 3 -1.01 5.93 -44.14
N VAL A 4 -2.03 6.45 -43.46
CA VAL A 4 -1.98 6.77 -42.03
C VAL A 4 -2.03 5.44 -41.27
N THR A 5 -0.87 4.96 -40.83
CA THR A 5 -0.82 3.88 -39.82
C THR A 5 -1.15 4.48 -38.45
N THR A 6 -2.22 3.97 -37.87
CA THR A 6 -2.84 4.38 -36.60
C THR A 6 -1.94 4.17 -35.36
N PRO A 7 -2.14 4.95 -34.28
CA PRO A 7 -1.27 5.01 -33.09
C PRO A 7 -1.65 3.96 -32.03
N LEU A 8 -2.02 2.74 -32.43
CA LEU A 8 -2.44 1.71 -31.46
C LEU A 8 -1.27 1.17 -30.60
N HIS A 9 -0.02 1.31 -31.06
CA HIS A 9 1.14 0.78 -30.33
C HIS A 9 1.65 1.68 -29.19
N LEU A 10 1.38 3.00 -29.23
CA LEU A 10 1.75 3.91 -28.13
C LEU A 10 0.71 3.90 -26.99
N SER A 11 -0.57 3.72 -27.32
CA SER A 11 -1.64 3.75 -26.32
C SER A 11 -1.55 2.56 -25.34
N LEU A 12 -1.20 1.36 -25.84
CA LEU A 12 -0.95 0.18 -25.01
C LEU A 12 0.29 0.33 -24.12
N CYS A 13 1.32 1.06 -24.57
CA CYS A 13 2.53 1.30 -23.77
C CYS A 13 2.27 2.32 -22.65
N LEU A 14 1.43 3.35 -22.89
CA LEU A 14 0.96 4.25 -21.84
C LEU A 14 0.05 3.54 -20.84
N GLN A 15 -0.84 2.66 -21.31
CA GLN A 15 -1.68 1.84 -20.43
C GLN A 15 -0.84 0.88 -19.57
N ALA A 16 0.17 0.21 -20.14
CA ALA A 16 1.08 -0.65 -19.37
C ALA A 16 1.90 0.09 -18.30
N LEU A 17 2.11 1.41 -18.45
CA LEU A 17 2.74 2.25 -17.42
C LEU A 17 1.77 2.68 -16.31
N VAL A 18 0.46 2.75 -16.62
CA VAL A 18 -0.61 3.09 -15.66
C VAL A 18 -1.12 1.85 -14.91
N TYR A 19 -0.98 0.64 -15.48
CA TYR A 19 -1.41 -0.65 -14.91
C TYR A 19 -0.28 -1.48 -14.29
N GLY A 20 0.75 -0.85 -13.72
CA GLY A 20 1.70 -1.59 -12.89
C GLY A 20 0.98 -2.18 -11.67
N LEU A 21 1.09 -3.49 -11.45
CA LEU A 21 0.55 -4.11 -10.23
C LEU A 21 1.36 -3.55 -9.04
N ALA A 22 0.66 -2.94 -8.08
CA ALA A 22 1.25 -2.53 -6.81
C ALA A 22 0.82 -3.49 -5.72
N VAL A 23 1.81 -4.12 -5.07
CA VAL A 23 1.59 -5.03 -3.94
C VAL A 23 2.05 -4.33 -2.67
N LEU A 24 1.17 -4.26 -1.68
CA LEU A 24 1.54 -3.90 -0.32
C LEU A 24 1.69 -5.18 0.51
N ARG A 25 2.87 -5.36 1.11
CA ARG A 25 3.13 -6.37 2.13
C ARG A 25 3.28 -5.69 3.48
N VAL A 26 2.65 -6.26 4.48
CA VAL A 26 2.78 -5.83 5.87
C VAL A 26 3.30 -7.00 6.68
N ASN A 27 4.52 -6.84 7.19
CA ASN A 27 5.08 -7.76 8.17
C ASN A 27 4.82 -7.19 9.56
N THR A 28 4.14 -7.96 10.40
CA THR A 28 3.71 -7.55 11.72
C THR A 28 4.53 -8.28 12.78
N TYR A 29 5.15 -7.54 13.68
CA TYR A 29 5.97 -8.05 14.76
C TYR A 29 5.42 -7.61 16.12
N HIS A 30 5.56 -8.47 17.12
CA HIS A 30 5.24 -8.18 18.51
C HIS A 30 6.53 -8.13 19.33
N TRP A 31 6.60 -7.22 20.30
CA TRP A 31 7.78 -7.07 21.14
C TRP A 31 7.74 -8.04 22.31
N GLU A 32 8.70 -8.95 22.35
CA GLU A 32 8.89 -9.89 23.45
C GLU A 32 10.32 -9.79 23.97
N VAL A 33 10.47 -9.50 25.27
CA VAL A 33 11.72 -9.59 26.05
C VAL A 33 12.96 -9.15 25.26
N GLY A 34 12.96 -7.91 24.77
CA GLY A 34 14.13 -7.32 24.11
C GLY A 34 14.26 -7.60 22.61
N ASN A 35 13.32 -8.32 21.98
CA ASN A 35 13.35 -8.60 20.55
C ASN A 35 11.97 -8.52 19.88
N TRP A 36 11.98 -8.31 18.57
CA TRP A 36 10.78 -8.33 17.73
C TRP A 36 10.51 -9.75 17.21
N GLN A 37 9.41 -10.35 17.64
CA GLN A 37 8.97 -11.66 17.18
C GLN A 37 7.96 -11.51 16.03
N PRO A 38 8.11 -12.28 14.93
CA PRO A 38 7.12 -12.27 13.86
C PRO A 38 5.77 -12.78 14.36
N THR A 39 4.69 -12.19 13.87
CA THR A 39 3.33 -12.61 14.22
C THR A 39 2.64 -13.30 13.04
N VAL A 40 1.46 -13.88 13.31
CA VAL A 40 0.57 -14.42 12.27
C VAL A 40 -0.25 -13.33 11.56
N PHE A 41 -0.18 -12.06 12.00
CA PHE A 41 -0.97 -10.94 11.49
C PHE A 41 -0.34 -10.24 10.28
N ASN A 42 0.39 -10.99 9.45
CA ASN A 42 0.95 -10.44 8.21
C ASN A 42 -0.17 -10.23 7.18
N LEU A 43 -0.10 -9.12 6.43
CA LEU A 43 -1.10 -8.78 5.41
C LEU A 43 -0.45 -8.65 4.04
N VAL A 44 -1.17 -9.06 2.99
CA VAL A 44 -0.76 -8.83 1.61
C VAL A 44 -1.94 -8.30 0.82
N SER A 45 -1.81 -7.09 0.29
CA SER A 45 -2.74 -6.51 -0.67
C SER A 45 -2.10 -6.56 -2.05
N ARG A 46 -2.55 -7.49 -2.90
CA ARG A 46 -1.94 -7.74 -4.22
C ARG A 46 -2.23 -6.66 -5.25
N ASP A 47 -3.41 -6.04 -5.17
CA ASP A 47 -3.82 -4.95 -6.05
C ASP A 47 -4.12 -3.72 -5.19
N PHE A 48 -3.05 -3.22 -4.58
CA PHE A 48 -3.13 -2.16 -3.59
C PHE A 48 -3.77 -0.89 -4.17
N CYS A 49 -3.42 -0.52 -5.40
CA CYS A 49 -3.98 0.65 -6.09
C CYS A 49 -5.52 0.58 -6.21
N LYS A 50 -6.07 -0.61 -6.42
CA LYS A 50 -7.52 -0.81 -6.52
C LYS A 50 -8.20 -0.70 -5.16
N VAL A 51 -7.60 -1.25 -4.11
CA VAL A 51 -8.26 -1.33 -2.79
C VAL A 51 -8.01 -0.11 -1.91
N MET A 52 -6.95 0.67 -2.16
CA MET A 52 -6.55 1.74 -1.26
C MET A 52 -7.64 2.81 -1.12
N TYR A 53 -8.40 3.09 -2.19
CA TYR A 53 -9.48 4.09 -2.20
C TYR A 53 -10.88 3.51 -1.92
N ASP A 54 -11.01 2.20 -1.70
CA ASP A 54 -12.29 1.58 -1.35
C ASP A 54 -12.58 1.82 0.14
N ARG A 55 -13.69 2.49 0.42
CA ARG A 55 -14.11 2.91 1.78
C ARG A 55 -14.32 1.75 2.74
N ASN A 56 -14.57 0.55 2.21
CA ASN A 56 -14.77 -0.65 3.01
C ASN A 56 -13.44 -1.34 3.37
N GLN A 57 -12.32 -0.88 2.83
CA GLN A 57 -10.99 -1.46 3.07
C GLN A 57 -10.29 -0.73 4.22
N TYR A 58 -9.48 -1.48 4.98
CA TYR A 58 -8.68 -0.92 6.07
C TYR A 58 -7.81 0.25 5.61
N TRP A 59 -7.21 0.14 4.41
CA TRP A 59 -6.32 1.16 3.85
C TRP A 59 -6.96 2.54 3.68
N TYR A 60 -8.25 2.58 3.33
CA TYR A 60 -8.96 3.85 3.22
C TYR A 60 -9.06 4.54 4.58
N ASN A 61 -9.40 3.75 5.61
CA ASN A 61 -9.64 4.24 6.95
C ASN A 61 -8.37 4.66 7.69
N ILE A 62 -7.24 4.00 7.45
CA ILE A 62 -5.97 4.30 8.13
C ILE A 62 -5.05 5.24 7.35
N TRP A 63 -5.31 5.45 6.05
CA TRP A 63 -4.38 6.19 5.20
C TRP A 63 -5.07 7.07 4.16
N THR A 64 -5.73 6.51 3.14
CA THR A 64 -6.03 7.33 1.95
C THR A 64 -7.08 8.40 2.16
N LYS A 65 -7.98 8.25 3.16
CA LYS A 65 -8.96 9.29 3.47
C LYS A 65 -8.32 10.61 3.94
N HIS A 66 -7.07 10.55 4.40
CA HIS A 66 -6.31 11.69 4.90
C HIS A 66 -5.44 12.36 3.83
N ILE A 67 -5.46 11.84 2.59
CA ILE A 67 -4.74 12.45 1.46
C ILE A 67 -5.49 13.71 1.00
N THR A 68 -4.87 14.87 1.14
CA THR A 68 -5.48 16.17 0.82
C THR A 68 -5.46 16.48 -0.68
N ASN A 69 -4.45 16.02 -1.41
CA ASN A 69 -4.32 16.20 -2.86
C ASN A 69 -4.83 15.00 -3.68
N VAL A 70 -5.89 14.32 -3.21
CA VAL A 70 -6.40 13.07 -3.80
C VAL A 70 -6.71 13.17 -5.29
N ASN A 71 -7.24 14.30 -5.76
CA ASN A 71 -7.60 14.50 -7.17
C ASN A 71 -6.38 14.42 -8.11
N GLU A 72 -5.20 14.77 -7.62
CA GLU A 72 -3.94 14.74 -8.37
C GLU A 72 -3.31 13.34 -8.37
N VAL A 73 -3.32 12.67 -7.21
CA VAL A 73 -2.56 11.43 -7.02
C VAL A 73 -3.37 10.17 -7.32
N LYS A 74 -4.70 10.24 -7.33
CA LYS A 74 -5.58 9.08 -7.55
C LYS A 74 -5.34 8.38 -8.88
N GLN A 75 -4.99 9.15 -9.93
CA GLN A 75 -4.72 8.60 -11.27
C GLN A 75 -3.33 7.95 -11.38
N ASN A 76 -2.41 8.35 -10.50
CA ASN A 76 -0.99 7.99 -10.62
C ASN A 76 -0.60 6.77 -9.77
N CYS A 77 -1.39 6.47 -8.73
CA CYS A 77 -1.02 5.51 -7.69
C CYS A 77 0.44 5.70 -7.21
N ILE A 78 1.01 4.71 -6.51
CA ILE A 78 2.41 4.70 -6.08
C ILE A 78 3.39 4.36 -7.21
N ASN A 79 2.90 4.20 -8.44
CA ASN A 79 3.67 3.67 -9.57
C ASN A 79 4.37 4.74 -10.41
N VAL A 80 3.94 6.00 -10.29
CA VAL A 80 4.49 7.14 -11.03
C VAL A 80 5.58 7.83 -10.18
N PRO A 81 6.84 7.79 -10.60
CA PRO A 81 7.93 8.46 -9.90
C PRO A 81 7.66 9.96 -9.73
N GLY A 82 8.01 10.50 -8.56
CA GLY A 82 7.81 11.92 -8.25
C GLY A 82 6.41 12.27 -7.72
N THR A 83 5.47 11.32 -7.69
CA THR A 83 4.17 11.50 -7.04
C THR A 83 4.35 11.78 -5.56
N LYS A 84 3.76 12.88 -5.07
CA LYS A 84 3.79 13.27 -3.66
C LYS A 84 2.38 13.17 -3.07
N TYR A 85 2.24 12.29 -2.08
CA TYR A 85 1.03 12.18 -1.27
C TYR A 85 1.12 13.16 -0.11
N LEU A 86 0.21 14.14 -0.08
CA LEU A 86 0.11 15.09 1.03
C LEU A 86 -0.96 14.62 1.99
N LEU A 87 -0.58 14.40 3.24
CA LEU A 87 -1.51 13.98 4.29
C LEU A 87 -1.75 15.13 5.26
N GLU A 88 -3.00 15.30 5.67
CA GLU A 88 -3.30 16.09 6.87
C GLU A 88 -2.72 15.38 8.11
N PRO A 89 -2.48 16.09 9.23
CA PRO A 89 -2.17 15.44 10.49
C PRO A 89 -3.37 14.62 11.01
N TYR A 90 -3.17 13.36 11.40
CA TYR A 90 -4.21 12.50 11.94
C TYR A 90 -3.63 11.39 12.82
N ASP A 91 -4.48 10.82 13.68
CA ASP A 91 -4.16 9.65 14.49
C ASP A 91 -4.68 8.36 13.82
N ILE A 92 -3.86 7.32 13.82
CA ILE A 92 -4.24 6.01 13.28
C ILE A 92 -5.01 5.24 14.36
N HIS A 93 -6.32 5.12 14.17
CA HIS A 93 -7.17 4.22 14.96
C HIS A 93 -7.50 2.97 14.15
N PHE A 94 -6.84 1.86 14.47
CA PHE A 94 -7.09 0.56 13.84
C PHE A 94 -7.80 -0.36 14.82
N VAL A 95 -9.03 -0.74 14.49
CA VAL A 95 -9.84 -1.71 15.24
C VAL A 95 -9.98 -2.98 14.40
N SER A 96 -9.69 -4.12 14.99
CA SER A 96 -9.82 -5.42 14.33
C SER A 96 -10.36 -6.47 15.29
N ASN A 97 -11.19 -7.38 14.78
CA ASN A 97 -11.82 -8.46 15.54
C ASN A 97 -10.86 -9.65 15.74
N VAL A 98 -9.64 -9.36 16.19
CA VAL A 98 -8.64 -10.38 16.46
C VAL A 98 -8.83 -10.87 17.89
N SER A 99 -8.91 -12.18 18.06
CA SER A 99 -9.05 -12.84 19.35
C SER A 99 -7.93 -13.87 19.54
N GLY A 100 -7.37 -13.93 20.74
CA GLY A 100 -6.24 -14.78 21.07
C GLY A 100 -5.61 -14.38 22.41
N PRO A 101 -4.86 -15.28 23.07
CA PRO A 101 -4.06 -14.91 24.24
C PRO A 101 -2.98 -13.89 23.84
N GLY A 102 -2.71 -12.90 24.69
CA GLY A 102 -1.51 -12.05 24.56
C GLY A 102 -1.48 -11.05 23.40
N ILE A 103 -2.62 -10.68 22.81
CA ILE A 103 -2.67 -9.70 21.69
C ILE A 103 -2.24 -8.29 22.14
N GLY A 104 -2.28 -8.00 23.44
CA GLY A 104 -1.86 -6.70 23.97
C GLY A 104 -0.35 -6.49 23.88
N GLY A 105 0.06 -5.23 23.83
CA GLY A 105 1.47 -4.83 23.91
C GLY A 105 1.98 -4.14 22.65
N ARG A 106 3.31 -4.02 22.54
CA ARG A 106 3.95 -3.19 21.52
C ARG A 106 4.11 -3.97 20.21
N TYR A 107 3.66 -3.36 19.11
CA TYR A 107 3.77 -3.88 17.76
C TYR A 107 4.65 -3.00 16.89
N LYS A 108 5.20 -3.64 15.85
CA LYS A 108 5.90 -3.01 14.75
C LYS A 108 5.32 -3.52 13.44
N PHE A 109 4.99 -2.60 12.54
CA PHE A 109 4.47 -2.90 11.22
C PHE A 109 5.49 -2.43 10.20
N GLU A 110 6.04 -3.34 9.42
CA GLU A 110 6.88 -3.04 8.28
C GLU A 110 6.03 -3.06 7.01
N MET A 111 5.91 -1.90 6.38
CA MET A 111 5.10 -1.67 5.17
C MET A 111 6.02 -1.67 3.97
N ILE A 112 5.84 -2.62 3.05
CA ILE A 112 6.65 -2.76 1.85
C ILE A 112 5.75 -2.63 0.63
N PHE A 113 5.97 -1.58 -0.15
CA PHE A 113 5.32 -1.38 -1.43
C PHE A 113 6.23 -1.86 -2.55
N GLU A 114 5.73 -2.87 -3.27
CA GLU A 114 6.38 -3.46 -4.43
C GLU A 114 5.60 -3.06 -5.68
N ALA A 115 6.31 -2.62 -6.72
CA ALA A 115 5.72 -2.37 -8.03
C ALA A 115 6.18 -3.47 -9.00
N TYR A 116 5.29 -3.89 -9.89
CA TYR A 116 5.56 -4.86 -10.94
C TYR A 116 5.32 -4.23 -12.30
N ASP A 117 6.09 -4.64 -13.31
CA ASP A 117 5.90 -4.21 -14.69
C ASP A 117 4.79 -5.00 -15.40
N GLY A 118 4.52 -4.66 -16.67
CA GLY A 118 3.50 -5.32 -17.48
C GLY A 118 3.77 -6.80 -17.79
N LEU A 119 4.97 -7.31 -17.48
CA LEU A 119 5.34 -8.72 -17.58
C LEU A 119 5.31 -9.42 -16.20
N ASN A 120 4.72 -8.77 -15.20
CA ASN A 120 4.63 -9.23 -13.81
C ASN A 120 6.01 -9.47 -13.16
N LYS A 121 7.04 -8.73 -13.62
CA LYS A 121 8.36 -8.75 -13.00
C LYS A 121 8.43 -7.64 -11.95
N LYS A 122 8.82 -8.00 -10.72
CA LYS A 122 9.04 -7.04 -9.63
C LYS A 122 10.11 -6.03 -10.05
N ARG A 123 9.84 -4.74 -9.86
CA ARG A 123 10.81 -3.66 -10.08
C ARG A 123 11.98 -3.79 -9.08
N PRO A 124 13.20 -3.36 -9.45
CA PRO A 124 14.36 -3.46 -8.56
C PRO A 124 14.22 -2.69 -7.24
N THR A 125 13.40 -1.64 -7.23
CA THR A 125 13.18 -0.78 -6.07
C THR A 125 11.83 -1.05 -5.41
N SER A 126 11.79 -0.95 -4.08
CA SER A 126 10.57 -1.02 -3.27
C SER A 126 10.60 0.12 -2.26
N ILE A 127 9.43 0.61 -1.87
CA ILE A 127 9.32 1.61 -0.80
C ILE A 127 9.09 0.84 0.50
N CYS A 128 9.88 1.15 1.53
CA CYS A 128 9.77 0.51 2.84
C CYS A 128 9.71 1.57 3.93
N PHE A 129 8.75 1.44 4.85
CA PHE A 129 8.69 2.24 6.06
C PHE A 129 8.06 1.45 7.20
N MET A 130 8.27 1.93 8.41
CA MET A 130 7.91 1.21 9.62
C MET A 130 7.09 2.08 10.55
N TYR A 131 6.08 1.49 11.15
CA TYR A 131 5.35 2.07 12.27
C TYR A 131 5.55 1.22 13.52
N THR A 132 5.55 1.86 14.68
CA THR A 132 5.39 1.17 15.96
C THR A 132 4.16 1.69 16.67
N GLY A 133 3.43 0.82 17.35
CA GLY A 133 2.25 1.18 18.11
C GLY A 133 2.03 0.21 19.27
N GLU A 134 1.01 0.48 20.07
CA GLU A 134 0.59 -0.39 21.17
C GLU A 134 -0.84 -0.87 20.91
N ALA A 135 -1.04 -2.18 20.96
CA ALA A 135 -2.36 -2.77 20.88
C ALA A 135 -2.91 -2.94 22.30
N VAL A 136 -4.10 -2.43 22.52
CA VAL A 136 -4.87 -2.61 23.74
C VAL A 136 -6.16 -3.34 23.40
N LYS A 137 -6.63 -4.19 24.31
CA LYS A 137 -7.92 -4.85 24.15
C LYS A 137 -9.02 -3.79 24.29
N GLN A 138 -9.87 -3.67 23.28
CA GLN A 138 -11.12 -2.91 23.36
C GLN A 138 -12.23 -3.73 24.01
#